data_AF-A0A7W8XRE1-F1
#
_entry.id   AF-A0A7W8XRE1-F1
#
_cell.length_a   1.000
_cell.length_b   1.000
_cell.length_c   1.000
_cell.angle_alpha   90.00
_cell.angle_beta   90.00
_cell.angle_gamma   90.00
#
_symmetry.space_group_name_H-M   'P 1'
#
loop_
_entity.id
_entity.type
_entity.pdbx_description
1 polymer ?
#
loop_
_entity_poly.entity_id
_entity_poly.type
_entity_poly.pdbx_seq_one_letter_code
_entity_poly.pdbx_strand_id
1 'polypeptide(L)'
;MSSTKNVQNTHISDQLRQLHGAVLDIVAVINRPQRDEVLIKEAGIPLDRALFPLLVGIERFGPIGVVEMADRVGRDYTTVSRQVAKLESLGLVERKGSAADRRVREAVITEKGKAMTDLVDAARERIGRAIFESWNPDEVDELVRLMRKFADAVNEEPPVGSSVATKP
;
A
#
# COMPACT_ATOMS: atom_id res chain seq x y z
N MET A 1 -43.34 -10.04 -6.46
CA MET A 1 -42.12 -9.23 -6.69
C MET A 1 -41.23 -9.03 -5.45
N SER A 2 -41.51 -9.66 -4.29
CA SER A 2 -40.71 -9.50 -3.05
C SER A 2 -39.60 -10.56 -2.85
N SER A 3 -39.68 -11.72 -3.51
CA SER A 3 -38.77 -12.84 -3.27
C SER A 3 -37.40 -12.67 -3.95
N THR A 4 -37.34 -12.10 -5.16
CA THR A 4 -36.08 -11.93 -5.93
C THR A 4 -35.14 -10.90 -5.32
N LYS A 5 -35.67 -9.82 -4.72
CA LYS A 5 -34.86 -8.77 -4.05
C LYS A 5 -34.15 -9.29 -2.80
N ASN A 6 -34.80 -10.15 -2.01
CA ASN A 6 -34.17 -10.72 -0.81
C ASN A 6 -33.03 -11.69 -1.17
N VAL A 7 -33.20 -12.52 -2.20
CA VAL A 7 -32.16 -13.46 -2.65
C VAL A 7 -30.94 -12.72 -3.23
N GLN A 8 -31.14 -11.66 -4.01
CA GLN A 8 -30.04 -10.82 -4.51
C GLN A 8 -29.28 -10.11 -3.38
N ASN A 9 -30.00 -9.59 -2.37
CA ASN A 9 -29.35 -8.95 -1.22
C ASN A 9 -28.54 -9.93 -0.37
N THR A 10 -29.04 -11.16 -0.19
CA THR A 10 -28.29 -12.23 0.49
C THR A 10 -27.02 -12.60 -0.28
N HIS A 11 -27.12 -12.77 -1.61
CA HIS A 11 -25.98 -13.11 -2.45
C HIS A 11 -24.87 -12.04 -2.42
N ILE A 12 -25.23 -10.75 -2.50
CA ILE A 12 -24.27 -9.65 -2.44
C ILE A 12 -23.58 -9.58 -1.07
N SER A 13 -24.32 -9.82 0.01
CA SER A 13 -23.77 -9.85 1.37
C SER A 13 -22.73 -10.96 1.54
N ASP A 14 -23.00 -12.15 1.00
CA ASP A 14 -22.07 -13.28 1.06
C ASP A 14 -20.83 -13.04 0.20
N GLN A 15 -20.99 -12.46 -0.99
CA GLN A 15 -19.87 -12.04 -1.84
C GLN A 15 -19.01 -10.98 -1.17
N LEU A 16 -19.62 -9.99 -0.51
CA LEU A 16 -18.91 -8.95 0.23
C LEU A 16 -18.12 -9.53 1.40
N ARG A 17 -18.67 -10.52 2.10
CA ARG A 17 -17.96 -11.24 3.18
C ARG A 17 -16.76 -12.01 2.65
N GLN A 18 -16.91 -12.72 1.53
CA GLN A 18 -15.81 -13.45 0.90
C GLN A 18 -14.72 -12.50 0.41
N LEU A 19 -15.09 -11.39 -0.23
CA LEU A 19 -14.15 -10.35 -0.66
C LEU A 19 -13.41 -9.76 0.53
N HIS A 20 -14.11 -9.42 1.61
CA HIS A 20 -13.50 -8.89 2.83
C HIS A 20 -12.51 -9.89 3.44
N GLY A 21 -12.87 -11.17 3.53
CA GLY A 21 -11.97 -12.23 3.97
C GLY A 21 -10.69 -12.30 3.12
N ALA A 22 -10.84 -12.33 1.78
CA ALA A 22 -9.71 -12.37 0.86
C ALA A 22 -8.80 -11.12 1.00
N VAL A 23 -9.37 -9.93 1.15
CA VAL A 23 -8.60 -8.69 1.38
C VAL A 23 -7.82 -8.78 2.69
N LEU A 24 -8.45 -9.24 3.78
CA LEU A 24 -7.77 -9.40 5.07
C LEU A 24 -6.65 -10.43 4.99
N ASP A 25 -6.85 -11.55 4.31
CA ASP A 25 -5.83 -12.58 4.12
C ASP A 25 -4.64 -12.04 3.31
N ILE A 26 -4.91 -11.29 2.24
CA ILE A 26 -3.88 -10.63 1.42
C ILE A 26 -3.12 -9.61 2.27
N VAL A 27 -3.81 -8.74 3.00
CA VAL A 27 -3.21 -7.71 3.88
C VAL A 27 -2.36 -8.37 4.96
N ALA A 28 -2.86 -9.43 5.60
CA ALA A 28 -2.14 -10.18 6.62
C ALA A 28 -0.91 -10.89 6.07
N VAL A 29 -0.92 -11.27 4.79
CA VAL A 29 0.24 -11.87 4.12
C VAL A 29 1.25 -10.82 3.67
N ILE A 30 0.79 -9.68 3.13
CA ILE A 30 1.65 -8.57 2.66
C ILE A 30 2.36 -7.90 3.84
N ASN A 31 1.67 -7.67 4.95
CA ASN A 31 2.22 -6.97 6.11
C ASN A 31 3.08 -7.87 7.02
N ARG A 32 3.31 -9.14 6.65
CA ARG A 32 4.17 -10.01 7.44
C ARG A 32 5.63 -9.56 7.35
N PRO A 33 6.29 -9.34 8.50
CA PRO A 33 7.74 -9.28 8.64
C PRO A 33 8.57 -10.09 7.64
N GLN A 34 8.21 -11.37 7.48
CA GLN A 34 8.94 -12.33 6.69
C GLN A 34 8.89 -12.02 5.19
N ARG A 35 7.86 -11.32 4.70
CA ARG A 35 7.77 -10.93 3.28
C ARG A 35 8.72 -9.81 2.92
N ASP A 36 8.92 -8.84 3.82
CA ASP A 36 9.96 -7.83 3.62
C ASP A 36 11.34 -8.49 3.53
N GLU A 37 11.63 -9.49 4.38
CA GLU A 37 12.91 -10.21 4.35
C GLU A 37 13.12 -10.98 3.05
N VAL A 38 12.10 -11.70 2.58
CA VAL A 38 12.15 -12.39 1.28
C VAL A 38 12.41 -11.37 0.17
N LEU A 39 11.67 -10.26 0.15
CA LEU A 39 11.79 -9.28 -0.93
C LEU A 39 13.14 -8.54 -0.91
N ILE A 40 13.65 -8.20 0.28
CA ILE A 40 15.00 -7.62 0.46
C ILE A 40 16.08 -8.58 -0.03
N LYS A 41 15.96 -9.87 0.33
CA LYS A 41 16.91 -10.92 -0.08
C LYS A 41 16.86 -11.15 -1.59
N GLU A 42 15.66 -11.28 -2.16
CA GLU A 42 15.46 -11.46 -3.60
C GLU A 42 15.92 -10.24 -4.41
N ALA A 43 15.81 -9.03 -3.86
CA ALA A 43 16.32 -7.81 -4.47
C ALA A 43 17.84 -7.65 -4.29
N GLY A 44 18.47 -8.39 -3.38
CA GLY A 44 19.89 -8.30 -3.08
C GLY A 44 20.32 -6.95 -2.49
N ILE A 45 19.42 -6.26 -1.79
CA ILE A 45 19.68 -4.89 -1.30
C ILE A 45 20.25 -4.92 0.13
N PRO A 46 21.27 -4.09 0.44
CA PRO A 46 21.83 -3.98 1.79
C PRO A 46 21.02 -2.96 2.62
N LEU A 47 19.72 -3.22 2.80
CA LEU A 47 18.82 -2.34 3.53
C LEU A 47 18.30 -3.02 4.81
N ASP A 48 18.34 -2.28 5.92
CA ASP A 48 17.67 -2.71 7.14
C ASP A 48 16.16 -2.82 6.89
N ARG A 49 15.61 -3.98 7.23
CA ARG A 49 14.19 -4.28 7.10
C ARG A 49 13.28 -3.21 7.69
N ALA A 50 13.67 -2.58 8.79
CA ALA A 50 12.85 -1.53 9.41
C ALA A 50 12.64 -0.31 8.50
N LEU A 51 13.60 -0.04 7.59
CA LEU A 51 13.60 1.08 6.66
C LEU A 51 12.88 0.76 5.35
N PHE A 52 12.71 -0.52 5.02
CA PHE A 52 12.18 -0.98 3.74
C PHE A 52 10.76 -0.45 3.42
N PRO A 53 9.77 -0.51 4.33
CA PRO A 53 8.43 0.03 4.05
C PRO A 53 8.45 1.54 3.78
N LEU A 54 9.40 2.26 4.38
CA LEU A 54 9.52 3.70 4.22
C LEU A 54 10.15 4.05 2.88
N LEU A 55 11.20 3.35 2.46
CA LEU A 55 11.81 3.55 1.15
C LEU A 55 10.79 3.33 0.02
N VAL A 56 10.08 2.20 0.07
CA VAL A 56 9.03 1.86 -0.92
C VAL A 56 7.87 2.85 -0.88
N GLY A 57 7.44 3.26 0.33
CA GLY A 57 6.35 4.22 0.48
C GLY A 57 6.72 5.61 -0.04
N ILE A 58 7.94 6.08 0.20
CA ILE A 58 8.43 7.37 -0.31
C ILE A 58 8.56 7.36 -1.83
N GLU A 59 9.00 6.25 -2.44
CA GLU A 59 8.99 6.10 -3.91
C GLU A 59 7.57 6.18 -4.47
N ARG A 60 6.61 5.53 -3.81
CA ARG A 60 5.23 5.41 -4.31
C ARG A 60 4.38 6.66 -4.10
N PHE A 61 4.57 7.36 -2.98
CA PHE A 61 3.72 8.46 -2.53
C PHE A 61 4.47 9.79 -2.44
N GLY A 62 5.77 9.82 -2.70
CA GLY A 62 6.59 11.02 -2.60
C GLY A 62 6.25 12.06 -3.69
N PRO A 63 6.50 13.37 -3.44
CA PRO A 63 6.98 13.96 -2.18
C PRO A 63 5.97 13.80 -1.02
N ILE A 64 6.44 13.35 0.15
CA ILE A 64 5.55 13.05 1.29
C ILE A 64 6.10 13.53 2.64
N GLY A 65 5.23 14.10 3.47
CA GLY A 65 5.57 14.53 4.84
C GLY A 65 5.71 13.36 5.81
N VAL A 66 6.51 13.52 6.86
CA VAL A 66 6.73 12.47 7.88
C VAL A 66 5.45 12.09 8.62
N VAL A 67 4.54 13.03 8.86
CA VAL A 67 3.25 12.78 9.51
C VAL A 67 2.37 11.88 8.64
N GLU A 68 2.16 12.28 7.38
CA GLU A 68 1.37 11.47 6.45
C GLU A 68 2.00 10.08 6.23
N MET A 69 3.33 10.02 6.16
CA MET A 69 4.02 8.73 6.04
C MET A 69 3.78 7.84 7.27
N ALA A 70 3.77 8.41 8.48
CA ALA A 70 3.48 7.70 9.72
C ALA A 70 2.07 7.11 9.74
N ASP A 71 1.08 7.89 9.31
CA ASP A 71 -0.31 7.44 9.18
C ASP A 71 -0.43 6.29 8.19
N ARG A 72 0.20 6.41 7.01
CA ARG A 72 0.17 5.38 5.96
C ARG A 72 0.81 4.05 6.38
N VAL A 73 1.89 4.08 7.15
CA VAL A 73 2.57 2.85 7.60
C VAL A 73 2.08 2.36 8.96
N GLY A 74 1.14 3.08 9.60
CA GLY A 74 0.60 2.74 10.91
C GLY A 74 1.65 2.72 12.02
N ARG A 75 2.66 3.60 11.97
CA ARG A 75 3.73 3.69 12.98
C ARG A 75 3.74 5.06 13.64
N ASP A 76 4.30 5.14 14.85
CA ASP A 76 4.42 6.42 15.53
C ASP A 76 5.39 7.37 14.79
N TYR A 77 5.09 8.67 14.86
CA TYR A 77 5.87 9.72 14.21
C TYR A 77 7.36 9.68 14.59
N THR A 78 7.71 9.39 15.84
CA THR A 78 9.10 9.42 16.30
C THR A 78 9.94 8.33 15.62
N THR A 79 9.36 7.14 15.46
CA THR A 79 9.96 6.03 14.75
C THR A 79 10.12 6.34 13.27
N VAL A 80 9.07 6.84 12.61
CA VAL A 80 9.15 7.20 11.18
C VAL A 80 10.17 8.31 10.95
N SER A 81 10.19 9.34 11.80
CA SER A 81 11.16 10.44 11.69
C SER A 81 12.61 9.97 11.79
N ARG A 82 12.92 9.08 12.75
CA ARG A 82 14.26 8.47 12.89
C ARG A 82 14.62 7.62 11.67
N GLN A 83 13.69 6.83 11.16
CA GLN A 83 13.92 5.95 10.01
C GLN A 83 14.11 6.76 8.71
N VAL A 84 13.34 7.83 8.50
CA VAL A 84 13.54 8.77 7.37
C VAL A 84 14.91 9.44 7.47
N ALA A 85 15.32 9.90 8.66
CA ALA A 85 16.65 10.47 8.86
C ALA A 85 17.76 9.45 8.56
N LYS A 86 17.54 8.17 8.89
CA LYS A 86 18.47 7.09 8.54
C LYS A 86 18.55 6.88 7.02
N LEU A 87 17.41 6.83 6.32
CA LEU A 87 17.39 6.75 4.86
C LEU A 87 18.10 7.94 4.19
N GLU A 88 17.94 9.15 4.76
CA GLU A 88 18.62 10.36 4.32
C GLU A 88 20.14 10.25 4.52
N SER A 89 20.59 9.75 5.68
CA SER A 89 22.02 9.50 5.93
C SER A 89 22.64 8.44 4.99
N LEU A 90 21.82 7.52 4.48
CA LEU A 90 22.23 6.53 3.49
C LEU A 90 22.20 7.09 2.05
N GLY A 91 21.72 8.33 1.87
CA GLY A 91 21.56 8.99 0.58
C GLY A 91 20.45 8.42 -0.28
N LEU A 92 19.50 7.68 0.30
CA LEU A 92 18.39 7.04 -0.42
C LEU A 92 17.18 7.97 -0.56
N VAL A 93 17.05 8.93 0.35
CA VAL A 93 16.02 9.96 0.30
C VAL A 93 16.66 11.31 0.60
N GLU A 94 16.00 12.38 0.19
CA GLU A 94 16.36 13.75 0.54
C GLU A 94 15.13 14.49 1.08
N ARG A 95 15.35 15.45 1.97
CA ARG A 95 14.29 16.32 2.50
C ARG A 95 14.25 17.63 1.74
N LYS A 96 13.14 17.90 1.06
CA LYS A 96 12.87 19.18 0.39
C LYS A 96 11.83 19.96 1.19
N GLY A 97 11.90 21.29 1.13
CA GLY A 97 10.82 22.12 1.65
C GLY A 97 9.57 21.90 0.82
N SER A 98 8.41 21.75 1.46
CA SER A 98 7.15 21.60 0.74
C SER A 98 6.81 22.88 -0.01
N ALA A 99 6.27 22.74 -1.22
CA ALA A 99 5.75 23.85 -2.00
C ALA A 99 4.47 24.44 -1.38
N ALA A 100 3.71 23.63 -0.64
CA ALA A 100 2.45 24.02 0.00
C ALA A 100 2.67 24.68 1.38
N ASP A 101 3.62 24.17 2.17
CA ASP A 101 3.98 24.76 3.47
C ASP A 101 5.50 24.67 3.73
N ARG A 102 6.17 25.82 3.74
CA ARG A 102 7.63 25.90 3.99
C ARG A 102 8.06 25.37 5.37
N ARG A 103 7.13 25.16 6.31
CA ARG A 103 7.40 24.54 7.61
C ARG A 103 7.47 23.02 7.54
N VAL A 104 6.89 22.42 6.50
CA VAL A 104 6.89 20.99 6.27
C VAL A 104 8.08 20.61 5.39
N ARG A 105 8.82 19.58 5.82
CA ARG A 105 9.83 18.93 4.99
C ARG A 105 9.28 17.62 4.46
N GLU A 106 9.28 17.49 3.15
CA GLU A 106 8.83 16.30 2.43
C GLU A 106 10.05 15.44 2.09
N ALA A 107 9.91 14.14 2.30
CA ALA A 107 10.88 13.16 1.85
C ALA A 107 10.62 12.85 0.37
N VAL A 108 11.70 12.87 -0.42
CA VAL A 108 11.70 12.53 -1.84
C VAL A 108 12.77 11.48 -2.07
N ILE A 109 12.49 10.51 -2.93
CA ILE A 109 13.48 9.52 -3.34
C ILE A 109 14.66 10.21 -4.06
N THR A 110 15.89 9.76 -3.83
CA THR A 110 17.05 10.18 -4.64
C THR A 110 17.26 9.21 -5.80
N GLU A 111 18.14 9.53 -6.75
CA GLU A 111 18.58 8.58 -7.79
C GLU A 111 19.12 7.27 -7.21
N LYS A 112 19.86 7.34 -6.09
CA LYS A 112 20.36 6.15 -5.40
C LYS A 112 19.22 5.35 -4.77
N GLY A 113 18.24 6.04 -4.17
CA GLY A 113 17.02 5.41 -3.67
C GLY A 113 16.22 4.74 -4.78
N LYS A 114 16.10 5.41 -5.92
CA LYS A 114 15.39 4.93 -7.12
C LYS A 114 16.03 3.67 -7.69
N ALA A 115 17.35 3.66 -7.85
CA ALA A 115 18.07 2.45 -8.27
C ALA A 115 17.84 1.27 -7.31
N MET A 116 17.69 1.55 -6.00
CA MET A 116 17.38 0.51 -5.01
C MET A 116 15.92 0.04 -5.12
N THR A 117 14.96 0.92 -5.33
CA THR A 117 13.55 0.53 -5.50
C THR A 117 13.32 -0.19 -6.83
N ASP A 118 14.09 0.10 -7.88
CA ASP A 118 14.05 -0.65 -9.14
C ASP A 118 14.48 -2.12 -8.96
N LEU A 119 15.47 -2.39 -8.11
CA LEU A 119 15.85 -3.77 -7.74
C LEU A 119 14.71 -4.48 -7.00
N VAL A 120 13.99 -3.75 -6.15
CA VAL A 120 12.80 -4.25 -5.43
C VAL A 120 11.68 -4.57 -6.40
N ASP A 121 11.43 -3.71 -7.39
CA ASP A 121 10.40 -3.93 -8.40
C ASP A 121 10.73 -5.13 -9.30
N ALA A 122 12.00 -5.30 -9.69
CA ALA A 122 12.44 -6.50 -10.39
C ALA A 122 12.24 -7.78 -9.56
N ALA A 123 12.47 -7.72 -8.25
CA ALA A 123 12.20 -8.84 -7.34
C ALA A 123 10.69 -9.13 -7.21
N ARG A 124 9.85 -8.10 -7.12
CA ARG A 124 8.38 -8.24 -7.15
C ARG A 124 7.91 -8.90 -8.45
N GLU A 125 8.48 -8.51 -9.58
CA GLU A 125 8.13 -9.08 -10.88
C GLU A 125 8.46 -10.58 -10.94
N ARG A 126 9.63 -11.00 -10.41
CA ARG A 126 9.99 -12.43 -10.29
C ARG A 126 9.01 -13.20 -9.41
N ILE A 127 8.68 -12.67 -8.23
CA ILE A 127 7.73 -13.30 -7.31
C ILE A 127 6.33 -13.36 -7.94
N GLY A 128 5.90 -12.27 -8.59
CA GLY A 128 4.61 -12.17 -9.27
C GLY A 128 4.48 -13.19 -10.40
N ARG A 129 5.52 -13.35 -11.23
CA ARG A 129 5.56 -14.39 -12.27
C ARG A 129 5.36 -15.79 -11.69
N ALA A 130 5.99 -16.11 -10.56
CA ALA A 130 5.81 -17.40 -9.90
C ALA A 130 4.39 -17.59 -9.33
N ILE A 131 3.76 -16.53 -8.83
CA ILE A 131 2.38 -16.58 -8.32
C ILE A 131 1.37 -16.85 -9.44
N PHE A 132 1.58 -16.23 -10.61
CA PHE A 132 0.68 -16.30 -11.75
C PHE A 132 1.08 -17.34 -12.81
N GLU A 133 2.10 -18.16 -12.57
CA GLU A 133 2.63 -19.13 -13.54
C GLU A 133 1.56 -20.10 -14.05
N SER A 134 0.63 -20.51 -13.19
CA SER A 134 -0.44 -21.45 -13.50
C SER A 134 -1.77 -20.78 -13.91
N TRP A 135 -1.83 -19.46 -13.95
CA TRP A 135 -3.06 -18.71 -14.22
C TRP A 135 -3.27 -18.49 -15.72
N ASN A 136 -4.53 -18.41 -16.15
CA ASN A 136 -4.83 -17.93 -17.48
C ASN A 136 -4.50 -16.42 -17.57
N PRO A 137 -3.80 -15.94 -18.62
CA PRO A 137 -3.56 -14.52 -18.83
C PRO A 137 -4.80 -13.63 -18.72
N ASP A 138 -5.96 -14.07 -19.24
CA ASP A 138 -7.21 -13.31 -19.17
C ASP A 138 -7.71 -13.14 -17.72
N GLU A 139 -7.46 -14.14 -16.85
CA GLU A 139 -7.81 -14.06 -15.43
C GLU A 139 -6.92 -13.06 -14.68
N VAL A 140 -5.64 -12.97 -15.07
CA VAL A 140 -4.70 -11.99 -14.52
C VAL A 140 -5.11 -10.58 -14.93
N ASP A 141 -5.43 -10.37 -16.19
CA ASP A 141 -5.89 -9.07 -16.70
C ASP A 141 -7.19 -8.62 -16.03
N GLU A 142 -8.13 -9.54 -15.86
CA GLU A 142 -9.40 -9.26 -15.17
C GLU A 142 -9.18 -8.96 -13.68
N LEU A 143 -8.30 -9.70 -13.00
CA LEU A 143 -7.94 -9.42 -11.61
C LEU A 143 -7.33 -8.03 -11.47
N VAL A 144 -6.39 -7.65 -12.35
CA VAL A 144 -5.76 -6.31 -12.34
C VAL A 144 -6.82 -5.23 -12.51
N ARG A 145 -7.73 -5.41 -13.47
CA ARG A 145 -8.82 -4.47 -13.75
C ARG A 145 -9.77 -4.31 -12.55
N LEU A 146 -10.20 -5.42 -11.96
CA LEU A 146 -11.13 -5.42 -10.82
C LEU A 146 -10.47 -4.87 -9.55
N MET A 147 -9.22 -5.23 -9.28
CA MET A 147 -8.47 -4.72 -8.13
C MET A 147 -8.19 -3.22 -8.24
N ARG A 148 -7.92 -2.71 -9.45
CA ARG A 148 -7.80 -1.26 -9.68
C ARG A 148 -9.10 -0.54 -9.36
N LYS A 149 -10.20 -1.00 -9.95
CA LYS A 149 -11.55 -0.45 -9.71
C LYS A 149 -11.93 -0.49 -8.22
N PHE A 150 -11.61 -1.59 -7.53
CA PHE A 150 -11.87 -1.73 -6.11
C PHE A 150 -11.01 -0.76 -5.28
N ALA A 151 -9.70 -0.66 -5.59
CA ALA A 151 -8.80 0.27 -4.91
C ALA A 151 -9.23 1.74 -5.08
N ASP A 152 -9.67 2.13 -6.27
CA ASP A 152 -10.15 3.49 -6.52
C ASP A 152 -11.43 3.77 -5.71
N ALA A 153 -12.37 2.83 -5.70
CA ALA A 153 -13.64 2.96 -4.97
C ALA A 153 -13.48 3.02 -3.43
N VAL A 154 -12.44 2.41 -2.85
CA VAL A 154 -12.17 2.49 -1.40
C VAL A 154 -11.32 3.68 -0.98
N ASN A 155 -10.57 4.29 -1.91
CA ASN A 155 -9.82 5.52 -1.67
C ASN A 155 -10.70 6.77 -1.76
N GLU A 156 -11.80 6.70 -2.50
CA GLU A 156 -12.90 7.65 -2.38
C GLU A 156 -13.55 7.48 -1.00
N GLU A 157 -13.66 8.55 -0.20
CA GLU A 157 -14.37 8.49 1.09
C GLU A 157 -15.73 7.84 0.86
N PRO A 158 -16.10 6.80 1.65
CA PRO A 158 -17.41 6.19 1.49
C PRO A 158 -18.45 7.28 1.71
N PRO A 159 -19.52 7.37 0.88
CA PRO A 159 -20.62 8.25 1.18
C PRO A 159 -21.22 7.78 2.50
N VAL A 160 -20.82 8.44 3.59
CA VAL A 160 -21.37 8.19 4.93
C VAL A 160 -22.87 8.40 4.78
N GLY A 161 -23.63 7.32 4.95
CA GLY A 161 -25.08 7.34 4.95
C GLY A 161 -25.54 8.49 5.83
N SER A 162 -26.29 9.41 5.22
CA SER A 162 -26.95 10.55 5.83
C SER A 162 -27.37 10.24 7.27
N SER A 163 -26.79 10.99 8.20
CA SER A 163 -27.17 11.10 9.61
C SER A 163 -28.67 10.90 9.79
N VAL A 164 -29.07 9.79 10.43
CA VAL A 164 -30.38 9.69 11.06
C VAL A 164 -30.32 10.64 12.24
N ALA A 165 -30.76 11.87 12.00
CA ALA A 165 -31.04 12.85 13.03
C ALA A 165 -32.25 12.36 13.83
N THR A 166 -32.00 11.55 14.87
CA THR A 166 -32.91 11.47 16.01
C THR A 166 -32.63 12.68 16.88
N LYS A 167 -33.43 13.74 16.71
CA LYS A 167 -33.57 14.79 17.73
C LYS A 167 -34.65 14.36 18.74
N PRO A 168 -34.54 14.83 20.00
CA PRO A 168 -35.32 14.34 21.14
C PRO A 168 -36.80 14.76 21.07
#